data_AF-A0A6J6Y515-F1
#
_entry.id   AF-A0A6J6Y515-F1
#
_cell.length_a   1.000
_cell.length_b   1.000
_cell.length_c   1.000
_cell.angle_alpha   90.00
_cell.angle_beta   90.00
_cell.angle_gamma   90.00
#
_symmetry.space_group_name_H-M   'P 1'
#
loop_
_entity.id
_entity.type
_entity.pdbx_description
1 polymer ?
#
loop_
_entity_poly.entity_id
_entity_poly.type
_entity_poly.pdbx_seq_one_letter_code
_entity_poly.pdbx_strand_id
1 'polypeptide(L)'
;MKDIPDVRTYVAVDGGMSDNPRPVMYGSGYEAFLPARANADRTEGVRLVGKHCESGDVLINEALVPAGLKIGDVLATPVTGAYGHTMASNYNKVTRPPVVFVSNGKARLVVRRETNEDLTRLDIR
;
A
#
# COMPACT_ATOMS: atom_id res chain seq x y z
N MET A 1 -12.48 -1.96 -6.76
CA MET A 1 -13.25 -1.94 -5.50
C MET A 1 -14.28 -3.04 -5.56
N LYS A 2 -14.56 -3.67 -4.43
CA LYS A 2 -15.55 -4.73 -4.34
C LYS A 2 -16.44 -4.43 -3.16
N ASP A 3 -17.66 -4.01 -3.45
CA ASP A 3 -18.67 -3.89 -2.42
C ASP A 3 -19.28 -5.26 -2.14
N ILE A 4 -19.41 -5.61 -0.86
CA ILE A 4 -20.06 -6.84 -0.41
C ILE A 4 -21.22 -6.40 0.49
N PRO A 5 -22.47 -6.49 -0.01
CA PRO A 5 -23.65 -6.06 0.74
C PRO A 5 -23.67 -6.67 2.14
N ASP A 6 -24.05 -5.86 3.13
CA ASP A 6 -24.17 -6.22 4.55
C ASP A 6 -22.87 -6.70 5.23
N VAL A 7 -21.74 -6.66 4.53
CA VAL A 7 -20.42 -7.06 5.05
C VAL A 7 -19.49 -5.87 5.09
N ARG A 8 -18.97 -5.45 3.93
CA ARG A 8 -17.95 -4.41 3.80
C ARG A 8 -17.56 -4.15 2.36
N THR A 9 -17.16 -2.91 2.07
CA THR A 9 -16.44 -2.57 0.84
C THR A 9 -14.93 -2.81 0.97
N TYR A 10 -14.37 -3.54 0.01
CA TYR A 10 -12.93 -3.80 -0.12
C TYR A 10 -12.32 -2.91 -1.20
N VAL A 11 -11.24 -2.22 -0.84
CA VAL A 11 -10.44 -1.38 -1.73
C VAL A 11 -9.06 -2.03 -1.88
N ALA A 12 -8.82 -2.62 -3.05
CA ALA A 12 -7.53 -3.18 -3.41
C ALA A 12 -6.59 -2.08 -3.94
N VAL A 13 -5.34 -2.10 -3.52
CA VAL A 13 -4.29 -1.15 -3.95
C VAL A 13 -3.10 -1.85 -4.60
N ASP A 14 -2.28 -1.06 -5.30
CA ASP A 14 -1.02 -1.54 -5.88
C ASP A 14 0.08 -1.64 -4.80
N GLY A 15 0.06 -2.75 -4.06
CA GLY A 15 0.99 -3.03 -2.98
C GLY A 15 0.46 -4.15 -2.10
N GLY A 16 0.83 -4.12 -0.82
CA GLY A 16 0.34 -5.05 0.19
C GLY A 16 1.40 -5.36 1.23
N MET A 17 1.31 -6.55 1.82
CA MET A 17 2.25 -7.05 2.81
C MET A 17 3.70 -7.11 2.30
N SER A 18 3.94 -7.14 0.98
CA SER A 18 5.29 -7.08 0.41
C SER A 18 6.01 -5.76 0.67
N ASP A 19 5.30 -4.64 0.76
CA ASP A 19 5.89 -3.31 0.98
C ASP A 19 5.63 -2.77 2.40
N ASN A 20 4.56 -3.25 3.04
CA ASN A 20 4.27 -2.97 4.45
C ASN A 20 3.77 -4.25 5.16
N PRO A 21 4.68 -5.12 5.65
CA PRO A 21 4.29 -6.35 6.32
C PRO A 21 3.79 -6.14 7.76
N ARG A 22 3.92 -4.93 8.31
CA ARG A 22 3.65 -4.64 9.73
C ARG A 22 2.22 -4.94 10.19
N PRO A 23 1.15 -4.68 9.39
CA PRO A 23 -0.21 -5.07 9.77
C PRO A 23 -0.33 -6.59 9.97
N VAL A 24 0.23 -7.38 9.05
CA VAL A 24 0.15 -8.85 9.10
C VAL A 24 1.02 -9.42 10.21
N MET A 25 2.23 -8.88 10.42
CA MET A 25 3.16 -9.44 11.39
C MET A 25 2.93 -8.96 12.83
N TYR A 26 2.43 -7.74 13.00
CA TYR A 26 2.35 -7.09 14.31
C TYR A 26 0.96 -6.57 14.66
N GLY A 27 -0.04 -6.69 13.79
CA GLY A 27 -1.35 -6.06 14.00
C GLY A 27 -1.28 -4.54 14.03
N SER A 28 -0.26 -3.92 13.39
CA SER A 28 -0.08 -2.47 13.42
C SER A 28 -1.24 -1.73 12.76
N GLY A 29 -1.80 -0.74 13.44
CA GLY A 29 -2.82 0.16 12.92
C GLY A 29 -2.22 1.26 12.02
N TYR A 30 -2.99 1.68 11.02
CA TYR A 30 -2.62 2.72 10.06
C TYR A 30 -3.85 3.51 9.63
N GLU A 31 -3.62 4.70 9.09
CA GLU A 31 -4.64 5.50 8.43
C GLU A 31 -4.42 5.54 6.92
N ALA A 32 -5.49 5.80 6.16
CA ALA A 32 -5.39 6.18 4.76
C ALA A 32 -6.01 7.56 4.56
N PHE A 33 -5.45 8.30 3.61
CA PHE A 33 -6.07 9.52 3.10
C PHE A 33 -5.82 9.65 1.60
N LEU A 34 -6.64 10.43 0.91
CA LEU A 34 -6.51 10.73 -0.51
C LEU A 34 -5.78 12.07 -0.67
N PRO A 35 -4.51 12.12 -1.10
CA PRO A 35 -3.74 13.37 -1.14
C PRO A 35 -4.37 14.46 -2.01
N ALA A 36 -5.05 14.08 -3.11
CA ALA A 36 -5.78 15.01 -3.97
C ALA A 36 -6.93 15.74 -3.24
N ARG A 37 -7.40 15.19 -2.12
CA ARG A 37 -8.46 15.72 -1.25
C ARG A 37 -8.05 15.59 0.22
N ALA A 38 -6.83 16.04 0.56
CA ALA A 38 -6.22 15.79 1.87
C ALA A 38 -7.06 16.28 3.07
N ASN A 39 -7.87 17.32 2.89
CA ASN A 39 -8.73 17.90 3.93
C ASN A 39 -10.20 17.45 3.84
N ALA A 40 -10.54 16.51 2.96
CA ALA A 40 -11.90 16.02 2.88
C ALA A 40 -12.25 15.14 4.09
N ASP A 41 -13.51 15.23 4.52
CA ASP A 41 -14.04 14.35 5.56
C ASP A 41 -13.92 12.89 5.14
N ARG A 42 -13.48 12.04 6.07
CA ARG A 42 -13.26 10.61 5.85
C ARG A 42 -14.39 9.81 6.48
N THR A 43 -15.53 9.77 5.80
CA THR A 43 -16.79 9.24 6.34
C THR A 43 -17.09 7.80 5.92
N GLU A 44 -16.44 7.28 4.88
CA GLU A 44 -16.70 5.93 4.37
C GLU A 44 -15.75 4.91 5.00
N GLY A 45 -16.31 3.87 5.61
CA GLY A 45 -15.57 2.75 6.18
C GLY A 45 -15.28 1.67 5.13
N VAL A 46 -14.01 1.34 4.92
CA VAL A 46 -13.56 0.32 3.96
C VAL A 46 -12.48 -0.58 4.54
N ARG A 47 -12.27 -1.75 3.93
CA ARG A 47 -11.07 -2.56 4.17
C ARG A 47 -10.06 -2.33 3.06
N LEU A 48 -8.88 -1.84 3.42
CA LEU A 48 -7.79 -1.60 2.48
C LEU A 48 -6.93 -2.87 2.40
N VAL A 49 -6.85 -3.46 1.21
CA VAL A 49 -6.14 -4.72 0.96
C VAL A 49 -5.10 -4.56 -0.13
N GLY A 50 -4.04 -5.36 -0.07
CA GLY A 50 -3.07 -5.44 -1.15
C GLY A 50 -3.55 -6.37 -2.27
N LYS A 51 -2.61 -6.72 -3.17
CA LYS A 51 -2.85 -7.55 -4.35
C LYS A 51 -2.34 -8.99 -4.23
N HIS A 52 -1.84 -9.39 -3.07
CA HIS A 52 -1.28 -10.73 -2.88
C HIS A 52 -2.41 -11.76 -2.79
N CYS A 53 -2.12 -13.01 -3.20
CA CYS A 53 -3.05 -14.13 -3.11
C CYS A 53 -3.26 -14.66 -1.69
N GLU A 54 -2.98 -13.84 -0.66
CA GLU A 54 -3.06 -14.22 0.74
C GLU A 54 -4.24 -13.51 1.40
N SER A 55 -5.08 -14.26 2.10
CA SER A 55 -6.27 -13.72 2.78
C SER A 55 -5.91 -12.66 3.83
N GLY A 56 -4.70 -12.80 4.40
CA GLY A 56 -4.13 -11.88 5.36
C GLY A 56 -3.53 -10.60 4.77
N ASP A 57 -3.54 -10.38 3.45
CA ASP A 57 -3.00 -9.17 2.81
C ASP A 57 -3.88 -7.94 3.02
N VAL A 58 -4.09 -7.58 4.28
CA VAL A 58 -4.87 -6.45 4.76
C VAL A 58 -3.92 -5.39 5.27
N LEU A 59 -3.88 -4.24 4.60
CA LEU A 59 -3.06 -3.10 5.00
C LEU A 59 -3.72 -2.30 6.12
N ILE A 60 -5.04 -2.11 6.04
CA ILE A 60 -5.84 -1.40 7.04
C ILE A 60 -7.20 -2.08 7.15
N ASN A 61 -7.50 -2.59 8.34
CA ASN A 61 -8.73 -3.36 8.58
C ASN A 61 -9.99 -2.48 8.56
N GLU A 62 -9.91 -1.33 9.22
CA GLU A 62 -10.97 -0.34 9.40
C GLU A 62 -10.50 1.04 8.90
N ALA A 63 -10.36 1.20 7.58
CA ALA A 63 -9.95 2.48 7.00
C ALA A 63 -11.16 3.41 6.87
N LEU A 64 -10.98 4.67 7.26
CA LEU A 64 -11.90 5.76 6.94
C LEU A 64 -11.35 6.54 5.75
N VAL A 65 -12.13 6.65 4.68
CA VAL A 65 -11.74 7.35 3.44
C VAL A 65 -12.79 8.38 3.01
N PRO A 66 -12.42 9.36 2.17
CA PRO A 66 -13.40 10.29 1.63
C PRO A 66 -14.42 9.59 0.75
N ALA A 67 -15.65 10.12 0.75
CA ALA A 67 -16.72 9.58 -0.07
C ALA A 67 -16.40 9.63 -1.57
N GLY A 68 -16.96 8.65 -2.29
CA GLY A 68 -16.86 8.56 -3.74
C GLY A 68 -15.45 8.31 -4.26
N LEU A 69 -14.68 7.46 -3.56
CA LEU A 69 -13.40 6.96 -4.06
C LEU A 69 -13.59 6.24 -5.41
N LYS A 70 -12.63 6.37 -6.32
CA LYS A 70 -12.68 5.78 -7.66
C LYS A 70 -11.44 4.96 -7.98
N ILE A 71 -11.56 4.05 -8.95
CA ILE A 71 -10.39 3.37 -9.53
C ILE A 71 -9.48 4.43 -10.14
N GLY A 72 -8.19 4.35 -9.82
CA GLY A 72 -7.18 5.33 -10.23
C GLY A 72 -6.89 6.40 -9.18
N ASP A 73 -7.70 6.52 -8.12
CA ASP A 73 -7.34 7.37 -6.99
C ASP A 73 -6.10 6.83 -6.26
N VAL A 74 -5.28 7.73 -5.72
CA VAL A 74 -4.09 7.39 -4.95
C VAL A 74 -4.39 7.54 -3.47
N LEU A 75 -4.23 6.47 -2.71
CA LEU A 75 -4.28 6.52 -1.25
C LEU A 75 -2.86 6.57 -0.69
N ALA A 76 -2.69 7.35 0.38
CA ALA A 76 -1.44 7.46 1.11
C ALA A 76 -1.62 6.97 2.55
N THR A 77 -0.65 6.19 3.02
CA THR A 77 -0.56 5.69 4.39
C THR A 77 0.62 6.38 5.07
N PRO A 78 0.40 7.26 6.05
CA PRO A 78 1.49 7.94 6.76
C PRO A 78 2.23 6.98 7.69
N VAL A 79 3.38 7.44 8.21
CA VAL A 79 4.17 6.72 9.22
C VAL A 79 4.70 5.35 8.76
N THR A 80 4.96 5.20 7.46
CA THR A 80 5.58 4.00 6.86
C THR A 80 7.10 4.08 6.74
N GLY A 81 7.72 5.14 7.27
CA GLY A 81 9.15 5.40 7.14
C GLY A 81 10.06 4.47 7.95
N ALA A 82 9.54 3.86 9.01
CA ALA A 82 10.25 2.86 9.81
C ALA A 82 9.64 1.48 9.59
N TYR A 83 10.48 0.45 9.42
CA TYR A 83 10.06 -0.95 9.32
C TYR A 83 9.06 -1.25 8.19
N GLY A 84 8.92 -0.35 7.20
CA GLY A 84 8.23 -0.58 5.94
C GLY A 84 9.21 -1.14 4.92
N HIS A 85 9.85 -0.26 4.15
CA HIS A 85 10.77 -0.64 3.07
C HIS A 85 11.92 -1.57 3.51
N THR A 86 12.42 -1.44 4.74
CA THR A 86 13.49 -2.31 5.27
C THR A 86 13.04 -3.77 5.44
N MET A 87 11.73 -4.00 5.58
CA MET A 87 11.12 -5.31 5.72
C MET A 87 10.42 -5.74 4.42
N ALA A 88 10.58 -4.99 3.34
CA ALA A 88 9.95 -5.30 2.07
C ALA A 88 10.50 -6.60 1.47
N SER A 89 9.61 -7.35 0.82
CA SER A 89 9.91 -8.65 0.23
C SER A 89 9.44 -8.73 -1.22
N ASN A 90 9.82 -9.81 -1.90
CA ASN A 90 9.35 -10.14 -3.24
C ASN A 90 8.29 -11.24 -3.22
N TYR A 91 7.46 -11.27 -2.18
CA TYR A 91 6.35 -12.21 -2.08
C TYR A 91 5.45 -12.10 -3.31
N ASN A 92 5.01 -13.23 -3.86
CA ASN A 92 4.32 -13.34 -5.16
C ASN A 92 5.04 -12.65 -6.33
N LYS A 93 6.38 -12.56 -6.29
CA LYS A 93 7.20 -11.91 -7.32
C LYS A 93 6.79 -10.44 -7.57
N VAL A 94 6.24 -9.76 -6.55
CA VAL A 94 6.00 -8.32 -6.61
C VAL A 94 7.33 -7.59 -6.44
N THR A 95 7.56 -6.56 -7.26
CA THR A 95 8.79 -5.75 -7.20
C THR A 95 8.72 -4.75 -6.04
N ARG A 96 9.83 -4.58 -5.31
CA ARG A 96 9.88 -3.60 -4.22
C ARG A 96 9.66 -2.19 -4.76
N PRO A 97 8.89 -1.34 -4.04
CA PRO A 97 8.57 -0.01 -4.51
C PRO A 97 9.80 0.91 -4.48
N PRO A 98 9.81 1.97 -5.31
CA PRO A 98 10.84 3.00 -5.22
C PRO A 98 10.70 3.80 -3.92
N VAL A 99 11.79 4.47 -3.53
CA VAL A 99 11.79 5.47 -2.45
C VAL A 99 12.21 6.81 -3.02
N VAL A 100 11.43 7.85 -2.72
CA VAL A 100 11.64 9.23 -3.19
C VAL A 100 11.77 10.15 -1.99
N PHE A 101 12.78 11.00 -1.99
CA PHE A 101 12.91 12.09 -1.01
C PHE A 101 12.38 13.38 -1.63
N VAL A 102 11.64 14.15 -0.83
CA VAL A 102 11.10 15.44 -1.22
C VAL A 102 11.58 16.49 -0.23
N SER A 103 12.17 17.58 -0.73
CA SER A 103 12.62 18.71 0.08
C SER A 103 12.58 19.99 -0.76
N ASN A 104 12.07 21.08 -0.19
CA ASN A 104 12.00 22.40 -0.84
C ASN A 104 11.38 22.36 -2.25
N GLY A 105 10.27 21.63 -2.39
CA GLY A 105 9.56 21.47 -3.66
C GLY A 105 10.27 20.61 -4.71
N LYS A 106 11.41 19.98 -4.39
CA LYS A 106 12.15 19.10 -5.29
C LYS A 106 12.03 17.64 -4.85
N ALA A 107 11.68 16.77 -5.80
CA ALA A 107 11.65 15.33 -5.61
C ALA A 107 12.91 14.68 -6.21
N ARG A 108 13.46 13.69 -5.51
CA ARG A 108 14.62 12.91 -5.97
C ARG A 108 14.43 11.43 -5.64
N LEU A 109 14.59 10.58 -6.65
CA LEU A 109 14.64 9.13 -6.48
C LEU A 109 15.91 8.76 -5.67
N VAL A 110 15.73 8.03 -4.58
CA VAL A 110 16.84 7.53 -3.75
C VAL A 110 16.99 6.02 -3.82
N VAL A 111 15.90 5.30 -4.08
CA VAL A 111 15.89 3.87 -4.39
C VAL A 111 15.00 3.68 -5.60
N ARG A 112 15.53 3.09 -6.68
CA ARG A 112 14.73 2.75 -7.86
C ARG A 112 13.78 1.59 -7.55
N ARG A 113 12.66 1.52 -8.29
CA ARG A 113 11.81 0.32 -8.28
C ARG A 113 12.62 -0.87 -8.82
N GLU A 114 12.36 -2.04 -8.26
CA GLU A 114 12.86 -3.30 -8.85
C GLU A 114 12.18 -3.60 -10.19
N THR A 115 12.89 -4.28 -11.08
CA THR A 115 12.40 -4.76 -12.37
C THR A 115 12.18 -6.26 -12.32
N ASN A 116 11.56 -6.84 -13.35
CA ASN A 116 11.46 -8.30 -13.47
C ASN A 116 12.84 -8.97 -13.54
N GLU A 117 13.86 -8.29 -14.07
CA GLU A 117 15.23 -8.79 -14.10
C GLU A 117 15.84 -8.88 -12.70
N ASP A 118 15.55 -7.92 -11.81
CA ASP A 118 15.99 -8.00 -10.41
C ASP A 118 15.43 -9.24 -9.70
N LEU A 119 14.21 -9.68 -10.06
CA LEU A 119 13.53 -10.83 -9.46
C LEU A 119 14.14 -12.18 -9.86
N THR A 120 14.87 -12.21 -10.97
CA THR A 120 15.48 -13.44 -11.54
C THR A 120 17.01 -13.38 -11.53
N ARG A 121 17.61 -12.32 -11.00
CA ARG A 121 19.07 -12.12 -11.04
C ARG A 121 19.89 -13.18 -10.31
N LEU A 122 19.23 -13.98 -9.46
CA LEU A 122 19.84 -15.07 -8.69
C LEU A 122 19.51 -16.45 -9.28
N ASP A 123 18.70 -16.51 -10.34
CA ASP A 123 18.33 -17.76 -10.99
C ASP A 123 19.54 -18.26 -11.81
N ILE A 124 19.86 -19.55 -11.68
CA ILE A 124 20.97 -20.21 -12.40
C ILE A 124 20.38 -21.12 -13.47
N ARG A 125 21.11 -21.28 -14.58
CA ARG A 125 20.74 -22.18 -15.69
C ARG A 125 21.14 -23.62 -15.41
#